data_AF-A0A844BBZ6-F1
#
_entry.id   AF-A0A844BBZ6-F1
#
_cell.length_a   1.000
_cell.length_b   1.000
_cell.length_c   1.000
_cell.angle_alpha   90.00
_cell.angle_beta   90.00
_cell.angle_gamma   90.00
#
_symmetry.space_group_name_H-M   'P 1'
#
loop_
_entity.id
_entity.type
_entity.pdbx_description
1 polymer ?
#
loop_
_entity_poly.entity_id
_entity_poly.type
_entity_poly.pdbx_seq_one_letter_code
_entity_poly.pdbx_strand_id
1 'polypeptide(L)'
;MLLVLGLYLGFSLSLLLGAAELERRAIVARRLGPNGRAILIALIVSVVVSLGVVAAGAVTGGLLRTLHLLGGTIVYHGAMGVLLVRGLQQVSARVFAQRA
;
A
#
# COMPACT_ATOMS: atom_id res chain seq x y z
N MET A 1 5.43 34.60 -9.54
CA MET A 1 5.99 33.39 -8.89
C MET A 1 4.99 32.72 -7.95
N LEU A 2 4.51 33.40 -6.90
CA LEU A 2 3.54 32.86 -5.93
C LEU A 2 2.24 32.32 -6.54
N LEU A 3 1.65 33.05 -7.49
CA LEU A 3 0.46 32.60 -8.23
C LEU A 3 0.70 31.29 -9.01
N VAL A 4 1.86 31.16 -9.66
CA VAL A 4 2.24 29.97 -10.42
C VAL A 4 2.48 28.77 -9.50
N LEU A 5 3.16 28.98 -8.37
CA LEU A 5 3.36 27.94 -7.34
C LEU A 5 2.04 27.51 -6.69
N GLY A 6 1.13 28.45 -6.44
CA GLY A 6 -0.21 28.16 -5.92
C GLY A 6 -1.04 27.31 -6.87
N LEU A 7 -1.00 27.60 -8.17
CA LEU A 7 -1.66 26.78 -9.20
C LEU A 7 -1.05 25.37 -9.28
N TYR A 8 0.28 25.25 -9.25
CA TYR A 8 0.97 23.96 -9.24
C TYR A 8 0.62 23.11 -8.02
N LEU A 9 0.60 23.74 -6.84
CA LEU A 9 0.25 23.09 -5.59
C LEU A 9 -1.22 22.65 -5.60
N GLY A 10 -2.13 23.54 -6.02
CA GLY A 10 -3.55 23.23 -6.14
C GLY A 10 -3.80 22.03 -7.06
N PHE A 11 -3.20 22.03 -8.25
CA PHE A 11 -3.31 20.93 -9.20
C PHE A 11 -2.73 19.62 -8.66
N SER A 12 -1.55 19.67 -8.03
CA SER A 12 -0.91 18.49 -7.42
C SER A 12 -1.76 17.89 -6.29
N LEU A 13 -2.34 18.75 -5.44
CA LEU A 13 -3.25 18.32 -4.38
C LEU A 13 -4.54 17.74 -4.95
N SER A 14 -5.13 18.34 -5.98
CA SER A 14 -6.33 17.79 -6.64
C SER A 14 -6.08 16.40 -7.22
N LEU A 15 -4.93 16.18 -7.86
CA LEU A 15 -4.55 14.86 -8.38
C LEU A 15 -4.32 13.85 -7.26
N LEU A 16 -3.55 14.21 -6.23
CA LEU A 16 -3.25 13.32 -5.10
C LEU A 16 -4.49 12.96 -4.30
N LEU A 17 -5.32 13.95 -3.95
CA LEU A 17 -6.55 13.75 -3.20
C LEU A 17 -7.61 13.01 -4.03
N GLY A 18 -7.70 13.30 -5.34
CA GLY A 18 -8.57 12.58 -6.26
C GLY A 18 -8.17 11.11 -6.41
N ALA A 19 -6.88 10.82 -6.57
CA ALA A 19 -6.37 9.45 -6.60
C ALA A 19 -6.61 8.73 -5.27
N ALA A 20 -6.36 9.39 -4.14
CA ALA A 20 -6.59 8.86 -2.80
C ALA A 20 -8.09 8.58 -2.52
N GLU A 21 -9.00 9.43 -3.01
CA GLU A 21 -10.45 9.21 -2.92
C GLU A 21 -10.89 7.98 -3.73
N LEU A 22 -10.40 7.85 -4.97
CA LEU A 22 -10.69 6.70 -5.83
C LEU A 22 -10.16 5.40 -5.23
N GLU A 23 -8.94 5.40 -4.72
CA GLU A 23 -8.38 4.27 -3.96
C GLU A 23 -9.19 3.99 -2.70
N ARG A 24 -9.58 5.01 -1.92
CA ARG A 24 -10.37 4.81 -0.70
C ARG A 24 -11.69 4.09 -1.01
N ARG A 25 -12.40 4.50 -2.06
CA ARG A 25 -13.66 3.84 -2.46
C ARG A 25 -13.44 2.39 -2.86
N ALA A 26 -12.40 2.10 -3.64
CA ALA A 26 -12.04 0.75 -4.03
C ALA A 26 -11.64 -0.11 -2.82
N ILE A 27 -10.89 0.46 -1.88
CA ILE A 27 -10.45 -0.21 -0.64
C ILE A 27 -11.64 -0.46 0.28
N VAL A 28 -12.55 0.49 0.47
CA VAL A 28 -13.76 0.32 1.31
C VAL A 28 -14.65 -0.78 0.73
N ALA A 29 -14.89 -0.76 -0.58
CA ALA A 29 -15.65 -1.82 -1.26
C ALA A 29 -14.99 -3.20 -1.09
N ARG A 30 -13.66 -3.28 -1.15
CA ARG A 30 -12.91 -4.52 -0.96
C ARG A 30 -12.86 -4.97 0.50
N ARG A 31 -12.68 -4.04 1.46
CA ARG A 31 -12.64 -4.31 2.91
C ARG A 31 -13.95 -4.92 3.40
N LEU A 32 -15.08 -4.46 2.88
CA LEU A 32 -16.41 -4.97 3.24
C LEU A 32 -16.78 -6.26 2.49
N GLY A 33 -15.96 -6.71 1.54
CA GLY A 33 -16.13 -8.01 0.88
C GLY A 33 -15.78 -9.20 1.81
N PRO A 34 -16.23 -10.42 1.47
CA PRO A 34 -16.17 -11.60 2.35
C PRO A 34 -14.78 -11.88 2.95
N ASN A 35 -13.71 -11.63 2.18
CA ASN A 35 -12.33 -11.89 2.59
C ASN A 35 -11.50 -10.60 2.84
N GLY A 36 -12.11 -9.43 2.64
CA GLY A 36 -11.39 -8.14 2.65
C GLY A 36 -10.80 -7.79 4.02
N ARG A 37 -11.55 -8.04 5.09
CA ARG A 37 -11.09 -7.82 6.47
C ARG A 37 -9.93 -8.73 6.85
N ALA A 38 -10.00 -10.00 6.47
CA ALA A 38 -8.94 -10.98 6.77
C ALA A 38 -7.63 -10.61 6.07
N ILE A 39 -7.69 -10.23 4.78
CA ILE A 39 -6.53 -9.76 4.03
C ILE A 39 -5.95 -8.48 4.66
N LEU A 40 -6.80 -7.51 5.03
CA LEU A 40 -6.35 -6.27 5.66
C LEU A 40 -5.65 -6.55 7.01
N ILE A 41 -6.23 -7.42 7.84
CA ILE A 41 -5.62 -7.82 9.12
C ILE A 41 -4.28 -8.49 8.87
N ALA A 42 -4.19 -9.42 7.91
CA ALA A 42 -2.94 -10.10 7.58
C ALA A 42 -1.85 -9.12 7.12
N LEU A 43 -2.20 -8.13 6.30
CA LEU A 43 -1.27 -7.09 5.86
C LEU A 43 -0.79 -6.22 7.03
N ILE A 44 -1.69 -5.81 7.92
CA ILE A 44 -1.34 -5.02 9.11
C ILE A 44 -0.40 -5.82 10.01
N VAL A 45 -0.74 -7.08 10.31
CA VAL A 45 0.10 -7.96 11.14
C VAL A 45 1.46 -8.16 10.49
N SER A 46 1.52 -8.39 9.18
CA SER A 46 2.79 -8.52 8.43
C SER A 46 3.69 -7.29 8.61
N VAL A 47 3.14 -6.08 8.42
CA VAL A 47 3.90 -4.83 8.58
C VAL A 47 4.36 -4.66 10.03
N VAL A 48 3.48 -4.87 11.01
CA VAL A 48 3.79 -4.71 12.44
C VAL A 48 4.89 -5.68 12.87
N VAL A 49 4.80 -6.95 12.50
CA VAL A 49 5.83 -7.95 12.81
C VAL A 49 7.15 -7.59 12.13
N SER A 50 7.13 -7.16 10.87
CA SER A 50 8.34 -6.74 10.15
C SER A 50 9.01 -5.52 10.80
N LEU A 51 8.23 -4.55 11.27
CA LEU A 51 8.76 -3.42 12.03
C LEU A 51 9.36 -3.85 13.38
N GLY A 52 8.77 -4.85 14.04
CA GLY A 52 9.35 -5.49 15.23
C GLY A 52 10.73 -6.09 14.94
N VAL A 53 10.91 -6.73 13.79
CA VAL A 53 12.22 -7.26 13.35
C VAL A 53 13.22 -6.14 13.10
N VAL A 54 12.80 -5.05 12.45
CA VAL A 54 13.67 -3.86 12.24
C VAL A 54 14.08 -3.26 13.58
N ALA A 55 13.16 -3.11 14.53
CA ALA A 55 13.43 -2.59 15.87
C ALA A 55 14.40 -3.50 16.65
N ALA A 56 14.20 -4.82 16.61
CA ALA A 56 15.14 -5.77 17.20
C ALA A 56 16.53 -5.68 16.54
N GLY A 57 16.58 -5.48 15.22
CA GLY A 57 17.82 -5.24 14.48
C GLY A 57 18.56 -3.97 14.92
N ALA A 58 17.81 -2.90 15.21
CA ALA A 58 18.36 -1.65 15.72
C ALA A 58 19.06 -1.83 17.07
N VAL A 59 18.51 -2.67 17.95
CA VAL A 59 19.10 -2.96 19.26
C VAL A 59 20.30 -3.90 19.15
N THR A 60 20.29 -4.85 18.22
CA THR A 60 21.24 -5.98 18.21
C THR A 60 22.36 -5.90 17.17
N GLY A 61 22.23 -5.07 16.13
CA GLY A 61 23.05 -5.21 14.92
C GLY A 61 23.58 -3.93 14.29
N GLY A 62 23.42 -2.78 14.94
CA GLY A 62 23.95 -1.50 14.50
C GLY A 62 23.21 -0.89 13.29
N LEU A 63 23.59 0.34 12.93
CA LEU A 63 22.87 1.17 11.98
C LEU A 63 22.78 0.54 10.58
N LEU A 64 23.91 0.06 10.03
CA LEU A 64 23.95 -0.45 8.66
C LEU A 64 23.01 -1.64 8.45
N ARG A 65 23.02 -2.63 9.37
CA ARG A 65 22.11 -3.78 9.32
C ARG A 65 20.66 -3.35 9.44
N THR A 66 20.38 -2.40 10.32
CA THR A 66 19.03 -1.85 10.52
C THR A 66 18.49 -1.19 9.25
N LEU A 67 19.33 -0.43 8.56
CA LEU A 67 18.97 0.19 7.27
C LEU A 67 18.68 -0.88 6.19
N HIS A 68 19.43 -1.97 6.16
CA HIS A 68 19.14 -3.08 5.24
C HIS A 68 17.84 -3.80 5.58
N LEU A 69 17.57 -4.05 6.87
CA LEU A 69 16.30 -4.65 7.31
C LEU A 69 15.11 -3.74 6.97
N LEU A 70 15.26 -2.43 7.18
CA LEU A 70 14.23 -1.45 6.83
C LEU A 70 14.01 -1.38 5.31
N GLY A 71 15.10 -1.25 4.54
CA GLY A 71 15.04 -1.24 3.08
C GLY A 71 14.40 -2.52 2.51
N GLY A 72 14.81 -3.68 3.03
CA GLY A 72 14.22 -4.97 2.68
C GLY A 72 12.74 -5.07 3.04
N THR A 73 12.36 -4.56 4.22
CA THR A 73 10.94 -4.49 4.65
C THR A 73 10.12 -3.66 3.67
N ILE A 74 10.61 -2.50 3.24
CA ILE A 74 9.93 -1.61 2.29
C ILE A 74 9.77 -2.30 0.93
N VAL A 75 10.86 -2.87 0.39
CA VAL A 75 10.83 -3.56 -0.91
C VAL A 75 9.88 -4.75 -0.89
N TYR A 76 9.94 -5.58 0.15
CA TYR A 76 9.08 -6.75 0.30
C TYR A 76 7.59 -6.37 0.35
N HIS A 77 7.20 -5.42 1.20
CA HIS A 77 5.80 -5.01 1.31
C HIS A 77 5.33 -4.24 0.07
N GLY A 78 6.21 -3.45 -0.58
CA GLY A 78 5.91 -2.80 -1.84
C GLY A 78 5.62 -3.81 -2.96
N ALA A 79 6.49 -4.80 -3.13
CA ALA A 79 6.29 -5.88 -4.11
C ALA A 79 5.02 -6.69 -3.81
N MET A 80 4.80 -7.04 -2.54
CA MET A 80 3.58 -7.73 -2.10
C MET A 80 2.32 -6.91 -2.44
N GLY A 81 2.33 -5.60 -2.18
CA GLY A 81 1.22 -4.71 -2.50
C GLY A 81 0.89 -4.69 -3.99
N VAL A 82 1.91 -4.58 -4.86
CA VAL A 82 1.74 -4.62 -6.32
C VAL A 82 1.16 -5.95 -6.77
N LEU A 83 1.68 -7.07 -6.28
CA LEU A 83 1.19 -8.41 -6.63
C LEU A 83 -0.26 -8.60 -6.20
N LEU A 84 -0.63 -8.14 -5.01
CA LEU A 84 -1.98 -8.24 -4.48
C LEU A 84 -2.97 -7.42 -5.31
N VAL A 85 -2.61 -6.19 -5.69
CA VAL A 85 -3.44 -5.35 -6.58
C VAL A 85 -3.62 -6.02 -7.94
N ARG A 86 -2.54 -6.53 -8.55
CA ARG A 86 -2.60 -7.23 -9.85
C ARG A 86 -3.47 -8.50 -9.76
N GLY A 87 -3.30 -9.30 -8.72
CA GLY A 87 -4.11 -10.50 -8.50
C GLY A 87 -5.60 -10.18 -8.40
N LEU A 88 -5.95 -9.14 -7.64
CA LEU A 88 -7.34 -8.68 -7.53
C LEU A 88 -7.89 -8.19 -8.88
N GLN A 89 -7.10 -7.45 -9.66
CA GLN A 89 -7.49 -7.02 -11.01
C GLN A 89 -7.75 -8.20 -11.95
N GLN A 90 -6.89 -9.23 -11.93
CA GLN A 90 -7.05 -10.43 -12.76
C GLN A 90 -8.33 -11.20 -12.39
N VAL A 91 -8.61 -11.36 -11.09
CA VAL A 91 -9.83 -12.01 -10.63
C VAL A 91 -11.06 -11.21 -11.05
N SER A 92 -11.05 -9.89 -10.87
CA SER A 92 -12.15 -9.02 -11.32
C SER A 92 -12.38 -9.16 -12.83
N ALA A 93 -11.33 -9.10 -13.65
CA ALA A 93 -11.44 -9.23 -15.10
C ALA A 93 -12.07 -10.57 -15.52
N ARG A 94 -11.69 -11.67 -14.88
CA ARG A 94 -12.28 -13.01 -15.13
C ARG A 94 -13.76 -13.05 -14.77
N VAL A 95 -14.16 -12.50 -13.63
CA VAL A 95 -15.57 -12.47 -13.21
C VAL A 95 -16.41 -11.62 -14.15
N PHE A 96 -15.88 -10.48 -14.62
CA PHE A 96 -16.58 -9.67 -15.62
C PHE A 96 -16.75 -10.42 -16.95
N ALA A 97 -15.70 -11.10 -17.44
CA ALA A 97 -15.77 -11.90 -18.66
C ALA A 97 -16.74 -13.08 -18.57
N GLN A 98 -16.99 -13.63 -17.37
CA GLN A 98 -17.97 -14.71 -17.16
C GLN A 98 -19.43 -14.22 -17.05
N ARG A 99 -19.63 -12.91 -16.83
CA ARG A 99 -20.96 -12.29 -16.68
C ARG A 99 -21.43 -11.57 -17.95
N ALA A 100 -20.55 -11.40 -18.93
CA ALA A 100 -20.84 -10.86 -20.26
C ALA A 100 -21.18 -11.98 -21.22
#